data_AF-A0A223S438-F1
#
_entry.id   AF-A0A223S438-F1
#
_cell.length_a   1.000
_cell.length_b   1.000
_cell.length_c   1.000
_cell.angle_alpha   90.00
_cell.angle_beta   90.00
_cell.angle_gamma   90.00
#
_symmetry.space_group_name_H-M   'P 1'
#
loop_
_entity.id
_entity.type
_entity.pdbx_description
1 polymer ?
#
loop_
_entity_poly.entity_id
_entity_poly.type
_entity_poly.pdbx_seq_one_letter_code
_entity_poly.pdbx_strand_id
1 'polypeptide(L)'
;MANSVLVERVVVTRGGLVFRRSTRCAALVEGQRKARWRGDEVGDPENVPIDRVLYDRAPCINCFPDYAGPGAKLCWVLQSGVWHKGLLKRWRGRNSVGLWEADVVYAADHTQRTLVLDERFLRPRDPNEQTST
;
A
#
# COMPACT_ATOMS: atom_id res chain seq x y z
N MET A 1 -14.31 13.75 8.60
CA MET A 1 -13.12 13.69 9.48
C MET A 1 -12.79 12.23 9.71
N ALA A 2 -11.83 11.65 8.97
CA ALA A 2 -11.41 10.27 9.20
C ALA A 2 -10.18 10.28 10.12
N ASN A 3 -10.42 10.27 11.43
CA ASN A 3 -9.40 9.97 12.43
C ASN A 3 -9.04 8.48 12.32
N SER A 4 -8.22 8.14 11.32
CA SER A 4 -7.43 6.91 11.39
C SER A 4 -6.49 7.09 12.57
N VAL A 5 -6.60 6.23 13.59
CA VAL A 5 -5.72 6.22 14.76
C VAL A 5 -4.27 6.21 14.25
N LEU A 6 -3.65 7.39 14.21
CA LEU A 6 -2.25 7.53 13.84
C LEU A 6 -1.48 6.91 14.98
N VAL A 7 -0.88 5.76 14.70
CA VAL A 7 0.00 5.09 15.64
C VAL A 7 1.18 6.04 15.85
N GLU A 8 1.41 6.48 17.08
CA GLU A 8 2.47 7.46 17.40
C GLU A 8 3.86 6.97 16.99
N ARG A 9 4.03 5.63 16.93
CA ARG A 9 5.28 4.99 16.57
C ARG A 9 5.09 3.95 15.48
N VAL A 10 6.03 3.94 14.54
CA VAL A 10 6.01 3.06 13.38
C VAL A 10 7.37 2.36 13.22
N VAL A 11 7.34 1.25 12.49
CA VAL A 11 8.52 0.46 12.17
C VAL A 11 8.99 0.82 10.77
N VAL A 12 10.26 1.17 10.67
CA VAL A 12 10.97 1.42 9.41
C VAL A 12 12.18 0.49 9.30
N THR A 13 12.75 0.38 8.12
CA THR A 13 14.06 -0.26 7.89
C THR A 13 14.97 0.74 7.21
N ARG A 14 16.28 0.68 7.47
CA ARG A 14 17.27 1.49 6.75
C ARG A 14 17.14 1.25 5.24
N GLY A 15 17.08 2.32 4.44
CA GLY A 15 16.85 2.24 2.99
C GLY A 15 15.41 1.87 2.54
N GLY A 16 14.51 1.51 3.47
CA GLY A 16 13.15 1.14 3.14
C GLY A 16 12.25 2.34 2.80
N LEU A 17 11.47 2.23 1.72
CA LEU A 17 10.59 3.31 1.24
C LEU A 17 9.24 3.42 1.98
N VAL A 18 8.94 2.48 2.90
CA VAL A 18 7.65 2.44 3.59
C VAL A 18 7.79 2.22 5.09
N PHE A 19 6.87 2.80 5.86
CA PHE A 19 6.73 2.58 7.31
C PHE A 19 5.58 1.61 7.63
N ARG A 20 5.64 0.92 8.77
CA ARG A 20 4.74 -0.18 9.16
C ARG A 20 4.26 -0.04 10.59
N ARG A 21 3.17 -0.72 10.93
CA ARG A 21 2.64 -0.72 12.30
C ARG A 21 3.49 -1.55 13.27
N SER A 22 4.15 -2.60 12.78
CA SER A 22 4.85 -3.56 13.62
C SER A 22 5.95 -4.29 12.84
N THR A 23 6.95 -4.80 13.57
CA THR A 23 7.98 -5.73 13.06
C THR A 23 7.37 -7.06 12.61
N ARG A 24 6.16 -7.39 13.08
CA ARG A 24 5.40 -8.59 12.67
C ARG A 24 4.62 -8.42 11.37
N CYS A 25 4.73 -7.28 10.70
CA CYS A 25 4.07 -7.08 9.41
C CYS A 25 4.55 -8.16 8.42
N ALA A 26 3.62 -8.95 7.88
CA ALA A 26 3.95 -10.03 6.95
C ALA A 26 4.75 -9.51 5.73
N ALA A 27 4.45 -8.30 5.25
CA ALA A 27 5.20 -7.66 4.16
C ALA A 27 6.66 -7.34 4.53
N LEU A 28 6.93 -7.02 5.80
CA LEU A 28 8.30 -6.83 6.28
C LEU A 28 9.03 -8.16 6.33
N VAL A 29 8.44 -9.16 6.99
CA VAL A 29 9.03 -10.48 7.17
C VAL A 29 9.35 -11.11 5.81
N GLU A 30 8.40 -11.06 4.89
CA GLU A 30 8.57 -11.58 3.54
C GLU A 30 9.60 -10.78 2.74
N GLY A 31 9.57 -9.45 2.84
CA GLY A 31 10.54 -8.58 2.17
C GLY A 31 11.97 -8.85 2.64
N GLN A 32 12.19 -8.96 3.95
CA GLN A 32 13.50 -9.29 4.52
C GLN A 32 13.94 -10.71 4.13
N ARG A 33 13.03 -11.68 4.12
CA ARG A 33 13.32 -13.04 3.65
C ARG A 33 13.81 -13.06 2.20
N LYS A 34 13.10 -12.37 1.30
CA LYS A 34 13.47 -12.26 -0.13
C LYS A 34 14.79 -11.53 -0.33
N ALA A 35 15.02 -10.44 0.40
CA ALA A 35 16.28 -9.69 0.35
C ALA A 35 17.47 -10.57 0.77
N ARG A 36 17.36 -11.30 1.89
CA ARG A 36 18.39 -12.28 2.31
C ARG A 36 18.63 -13.34 1.24
N TRP A 37 17.57 -13.88 0.65
CA TRP A 37 17.68 -14.90 -0.39
C TRP A 37 18.40 -14.39 -1.65
N ARG A 38 18.27 -13.11 -1.98
CA ARG A 38 18.99 -12.46 -3.10
C ARG A 38 20.40 -11.97 -2.75
N GLY A 39 20.80 -12.04 -1.49
CA GLY A 39 22.06 -11.46 -1.02
C GLY A 39 22.04 -9.93 -0.89
N ASP A 40 20.85 -9.32 -0.86
CA ASP A 40 20.68 -7.88 -0.65
C ASP A 40 20.97 -7.52 0.83
N GLU A 41 21.45 -6.30 1.09
CA GLU A 41 21.58 -5.79 2.46
C GLU A 41 20.19 -5.69 3.13
N VAL A 42 20.07 -6.25 4.33
CA VAL A 42 18.85 -6.17 5.14
C VAL A 42 19.08 -5.29 6.35
N GLY A 43 18.49 -4.10 6.34
CA GLY A 43 18.50 -3.20 7.48
C GLY A 43 17.64 -3.74 8.64
N ASP A 44 18.13 -3.54 9.86
CA ASP A 44 17.37 -3.85 11.07
C ASP A 44 16.11 -2.98 11.17
N PRO A 45 14.98 -3.53 11.62
CA PRO A 45 13.78 -2.74 11.87
C PRO A 45 13.96 -1.81 13.05
N GLU A 46 13.72 -0.52 12.83
CA GLU A 46 13.77 0.52 13.85
C GLU A 46 12.36 1.01 14.18
N ASN A 47 12.12 1.27 15.45
CA ASN A 47 10.85 1.83 15.92
C ASN A 47 11.02 3.33 16.15
N VAL A 48 10.36 4.15 15.35
CA VAL A 48 10.54 5.62 15.32
C VAL A 48 9.20 6.34 15.46
N PRO A 49 9.18 7.58 15.99
CA PRO A 49 8.01 8.46 15.92
C PRO A 49 7.51 8.62 14.48
N ILE A 50 6.18 8.61 14.28
CA ILE A 50 5.57 8.66 12.94
C ILE A 50 5.82 9.99 12.21
N ASP A 51 5.87 11.10 12.95
CA ASP A 51 6.14 12.45 12.44
C ASP A 51 7.49 12.55 11.72
N ARG A 52 8.51 11.79 12.14
CA ARG A 52 9.83 11.73 11.50
C ARG A 52 9.84 11.11 10.11
N VAL A 53 8.80 10.35 9.74
CA VAL A 53 8.81 9.56 8.49
C VAL A 53 7.59 9.79 7.62
N LEU A 54 6.56 10.48 8.13
CA LEU A 54 5.28 10.68 7.46
C LEU A 54 5.42 11.35 6.09
N TYR A 55 6.40 12.25 5.94
CA TYR A 55 6.63 13.02 4.72
C TYR A 55 7.62 12.34 3.76
N ASP A 56 8.51 11.49 4.28
CA ASP A 56 9.60 10.89 3.49
C ASP A 56 9.30 9.46 3.01
N ARG A 57 8.35 8.79 3.66
CA ARG A 57 8.06 7.36 3.42
C ARG A 57 6.56 7.14 3.29
N ALA A 58 6.17 6.28 2.36
CA ALA A 58 4.77 5.92 2.22
C ALA A 58 4.33 4.95 3.34
N PRO A 59 3.06 4.94 3.76
CA PRO A 59 2.56 3.88 4.63
C PRO A 59 2.55 2.55 3.89
N CYS A 60 2.94 1.48 4.59
CA CYS A 60 2.70 0.14 4.10
C CYS A 60 1.19 -0.13 4.00
N ILE A 61 0.71 -0.40 2.80
CA ILE A 61 -0.72 -0.61 2.54
C ILE A 61 -1.32 -1.81 3.31
N ASN A 62 -0.50 -2.82 3.68
CA ASN A 62 -0.95 -3.91 4.56
C ASN A 62 -1.20 -3.45 6.01
N CYS A 63 -0.50 -2.41 6.48
CA CYS A 63 -0.62 -1.89 7.84
C CYS A 63 -1.61 -0.73 7.95
N PHE A 64 -1.76 0.02 6.86
CA PHE A 64 -2.56 1.23 6.77
C PHE A 64 -3.33 1.25 5.44
N PRO A 65 -4.24 0.29 5.20
CA PRO A 65 -4.96 0.18 3.93
C PRO A 65 -5.87 1.38 3.65
N ASP A 66 -6.25 2.11 4.69
CA ASP A 66 -7.15 3.27 4.63
C ASP A 66 -6.41 4.61 4.66
N TYR A 67 -5.07 4.58 4.70
CA TYR A 67 -4.29 5.80 4.57
C TYR A 67 -4.14 6.17 3.10
N ALA A 68 -4.86 7.20 2.69
CA ALA A 68 -4.69 7.84 1.40
C ALA A 68 -3.86 9.13 1.56
N GLY A 69 -2.65 9.16 0.98
CA GLY A 69 -1.89 10.40 0.86
C GLY A 69 -2.59 11.41 -0.07
N PRO A 70 -2.09 12.66 -0.15
CA PRO A 70 -2.71 13.71 -0.97
C PRO A 70 -2.98 13.25 -2.40
N GLY A 71 -4.20 13.48 -2.89
CA GLY A 71 -4.65 13.13 -4.24
C GLY A 71 -5.00 11.65 -4.47
N ALA A 72 -4.59 10.74 -3.58
CA ALA A 72 -4.97 9.34 -3.68
C ALA A 72 -6.39 9.10 -3.17
N LYS A 73 -7.09 8.11 -3.75
CA LYS A 73 -8.43 7.68 -3.34
C LYS A 73 -8.44 6.22 -2.95
N LEU A 74 -9.22 5.86 -1.94
CA LEU A 74 -9.44 4.45 -1.59
C LEU A 74 -10.20 3.74 -2.72
N CYS A 75 -9.76 2.53 -3.05
CA CYS A 75 -10.43 1.72 -4.05
C CYS A 75 -10.30 0.22 -3.72
N TRP A 76 -11.14 -0.57 -4.36
CA TRP A 76 -10.96 -1.99 -4.57
C TRP A 76 -10.27 -2.21 -5.92
N VAL A 77 -9.32 -3.15 -5.95
CA VAL A 77 -8.55 -3.55 -7.12
C VAL A 77 -8.80 -5.04 -7.40
N LEU A 78 -9.34 -5.37 -8.58
CA LEU A 78 -9.58 -6.76 -9.00
C LEU A 78 -8.33 -7.34 -9.66
N GLN A 79 -7.76 -8.39 -9.06
CA GLN A 79 -6.61 -9.11 -9.59
C GLN A 79 -6.78 -10.61 -9.38
N SER A 80 -6.53 -11.41 -10.43
CA SER A 80 -6.71 -12.86 -10.39
C SER A 80 -8.09 -13.30 -9.85
N GLY A 81 -9.15 -12.53 -10.14
CA GLY A 81 -10.51 -12.81 -9.68
C GLY A 81 -10.82 -12.39 -8.23
N VAL A 82 -9.86 -11.80 -7.51
CA VAL A 82 -10.00 -11.39 -6.10
C VAL A 82 -9.94 -9.87 -5.97
N TRP A 83 -10.80 -9.30 -5.13
CA TRP A 83 -10.78 -7.87 -4.81
C TRP A 83 -9.82 -7.58 -3.66
N HIS A 84 -8.89 -6.67 -3.89
CA HIS A 84 -7.89 -6.24 -2.93
C HIS A 84 -8.09 -4.77 -2.53
N LYS A 85 -7.79 -4.43 -1.28
CA LYS A 85 -7.72 -3.03 -0.86
C LYS A 85 -6.57 -2.33 -1.58
N GLY A 86 -6.87 -1.22 -2.23
CA GLY A 86 -5.93 -0.43 -3.01
C GLY A 86 -6.11 1.07 -2.84
N LEU A 87 -5.20 1.82 -3.44
CA LEU A 87 -5.25 3.25 -3.60
C LEU A 87 -5.12 3.60 -5.09
N LEU A 88 -6.09 4.33 -5.61
CA LEU A 88 -6.00 4.98 -6.90
C LEU A 88 -5.18 6.26 -6.72
N LYS A 89 -4.04 6.35 -7.39
CA LYS A 89 -3.11 7.50 -7.28
C LYS A 89 -3.49 8.63 -8.22
N ARG A 90 -3.77 8.31 -9.48
CA ARG A 90 -4.25 9.27 -10.48
C ARG A 90 -4.86 8.54 -11.67
N TRP A 91 -5.79 9.20 -12.36
CA TRP A 91 -6.20 8.82 -13.71
C TRP A 91 -5.14 9.29 -14.72
N ARG A 92 -4.82 8.45 -15.70
CA ARG A 92 -3.84 8.74 -16.77
C ARG A 92 -4.49 9.27 -18.05
N GLY A 93 -5.75 8.93 -18.30
CA GLY A 93 -6.42 9.19 -19.57
C GLY A 93 -7.23 7.98 -20.01
N ARG A 94 -7.77 8.05 -21.24
CA ARG A 94 -8.39 6.90 -21.89
C ARG A 94 -7.35 6.11 -22.67
N ASN A 95 -7.47 4.79 -22.67
CA ASN A 95 -6.65 3.90 -23.47
C ASN A 95 -7.18 3.74 -24.91
N SER A 96 -6.55 2.86 -25.69
CA SER A 96 -6.89 2.63 -27.09
C SER A 96 -8.31 2.07 -27.31
N VAL A 97 -8.92 1.46 -26.28
CA VAL A 97 -10.30 0.98 -26.32
C VAL A 97 -11.29 1.97 -25.69
N GLY A 98 -10.83 3.18 -25.37
CA GLY A 98 -11.66 4.27 -24.84
C GLY A 98 -11.97 4.18 -23.35
N LEU A 99 -11.41 3.22 -22.61
CA LEU A 99 -11.61 3.07 -21.18
C LEU A 99 -10.60 3.92 -20.39
N TRP A 100 -11.02 4.44 -19.25
CA TRP A 100 -10.10 5.16 -18.37
C TRP A 100 -9.08 4.23 -17.72
N GLU A 101 -7.81 4.67 -17.68
CA GLU A 101 -6.72 3.97 -16.98
C GLU A 101 -6.21 4.78 -15.79
N ALA A 102 -5.85 4.08 -14.72
CA ALA A 102 -5.32 4.70 -13.51
C ALA A 102 -4.03 4.03 -13.02
N ASP A 103 -3.17 4.85 -12.42
CA ASP A 103 -2.09 4.39 -11.55
C ASP A 103 -2.68 3.91 -10.23
N VAL A 104 -2.47 2.64 -9.91
CA VAL A 104 -2.96 2.03 -8.66
C VAL A 104 -1.85 1.36 -7.87
N VAL A 105 -2.00 1.37 -6.55
CA VAL A 105 -1.20 0.56 -5.65
C VAL A 105 -2.12 -0.29 -4.79
N TYR A 106 -1.82 -1.57 -4.63
CA TYR A 106 -2.60 -2.49 -3.80
C TYR A 106 -1.66 -3.50 -3.12
N ALA A 107 -2.17 -4.21 -2.12
CA ALA A 107 -1.48 -5.35 -1.54
C ALA A 107 -2.11 -6.67 -1.99
N ALA A 108 -1.25 -7.58 -2.45
CA ALA A 108 -1.56 -8.99 -2.65
C ALA A 108 -0.35 -9.83 -2.23
N ASP A 109 -0.59 -10.98 -1.60
CA ASP A 109 0.45 -11.90 -1.13
C ASP A 109 1.51 -11.20 -0.26
N HIS A 110 1.05 -10.35 0.66
CA HIS A 110 1.88 -9.54 1.54
C HIS A 110 2.85 -8.60 0.80
N THR A 111 2.68 -8.39 -0.50
CA THR A 111 3.56 -7.55 -1.32
C THR A 111 2.77 -6.36 -1.84
N GLN A 112 3.35 -5.17 -1.73
CA GLN A 112 2.78 -3.98 -2.37
C GLN A 112 3.10 -4.02 -3.86
N ARG A 113 2.09 -3.86 -4.70
CA ARG A 113 2.21 -3.85 -6.16
C ARG A 113 1.70 -2.53 -6.71
N THR A 114 2.39 -2.00 -7.71
CA THR A 114 1.97 -0.81 -8.45
C THR A 114 1.73 -1.21 -9.89
N LEU A 115 0.52 -0.92 -10.40
CA LEU A 115 0.08 -1.28 -11.74
C LEU A 115 -0.70 -0.14 -12.38
N VAL A 116 -0.84 -0.22 -13.69
CA VAL A 116 -1.82 0.56 -14.45
C VAL A 116 -3.00 -0.36 -14.73
N LEU A 117 -4.20 0.03 -14.33
CA LEU A 117 -5.42 -0.75 -14.56
C LEU A 117 -6.49 0.10 -15.22
N ASP A 118 -7.28 -0.53 -16.08
CA ASP A 118 -8.49 0.09 -16.61
C ASP A 118 -9.61 0.12 -15.56
N GLU A 119 -10.56 1.03 -15.75
CA GLU A 119 -11.65 1.30 -14.82
C GLU A 119 -12.53 0.08 -14.49
N ARG A 120 -12.54 -0.99 -15.30
CA ARG A 120 -13.33 -2.21 -15.02
C ARG A 120 -12.76 -3.02 -13.86
N PHE A 121 -11.46 -2.88 -13.61
CA PHE A 121 -10.77 -3.57 -12.52
C PHE A 121 -10.78 -2.76 -11.21
N LEU A 122 -11.49 -1.63 -11.17
CA LEU A 122 -11.47 -0.68 -10.07
C LEU A 122 -12.88 -0.41 -9.56
N ARG A 123 -13.03 -0.29 -8.24
CA ARG A 123 -14.25 0.23 -7.61
C ARG A 123 -13.89 1.22 -6.51
N PRO A 124 -14.67 2.29 -6.29
CA PRO A 124 -14.54 3.10 -5.08
C PRO A 124 -14.69 2.22 -3.84
N ARG A 125 -14.03 2.60 -2.75
CA ARG A 125 -14.09 1.86 -1.49
C ARG A 125 -14.22 2.82 -0.32
N ASP A 126 -15.09 2.48 0.63
CA ASP A 126 -15.16 3.19 1.90
C ASP A 126 -14.07 2.71 2.88
N PRO A 127 -13.53 3.58 3.77
CA PRO A 127 -12.48 3.21 4.72
C PRO A 127 -12.86 2.01 5.59
N ASN A 128 -14.13 1.92 5.99
CA ASN A 128 -14.63 0.88 6.88
C ASN A 128 -15.16 -0.36 6.14
N GLU A 129 -15.11 -0.35 4.81
CA GLU A 129 -15.60 -1.44 3.99
C GLU A 129 -14.66 -2.65 4.11
N GLN A 130 -15.23 -3.80 4.46
CA GLN A 130 -14.56 -5.09 4.45
C GLN A 130 -15.02 -5.86 3.22
N THR A 131 -14.17 -6.76 2.71
CA THR A 131 -14.59 -7.72 1.69
C THR A 131 -15.69 -8.60 2.30
N SER A 132 -16.94 -8.40 1.89
CA SER A 132 -17.98 -9.41 2.07
C SER A 132 -17.50 -10.68 1.39
N THR A 133 -17.28 -11.71 2.19
CA THR A 133 -16.86 -13.04 1.71
C THR A 133 -18.05 -13.74 1.08
#